data_AF-A0A1I3XI74-F1
#
_entry.id   AF-A0A1I3XI74-F1
#
_cell.length_a   1.000
_cell.length_b   1.000
_cell.length_c   1.000
_cell.angle_alpha   90.00
_cell.angle_beta   90.00
_cell.angle_gamma   90.00
#
_symmetry.space_group_name_H-M   'P 1'
#
loop_
_entity.id
_entity.type
_entity.pdbx_description
1 polymer ?
#
loop_
_entity_poly.entity_id
_entity_poly.type
_entity_poly.pdbx_seq_one_letter_code
_entity_poly.pdbx_strand_id
1 'polypeptide(L)'
;MDKAELKKLQAFLQHSLGNQGIKVTPGKKNADDADVHLGERKIGAIVVDDEDGDRSFAFEMKIPVGRPVLQEYLRRLFEAESLKIVPRGKKNDSVELNNGEEFLGVISADDAKQSSYTLQMAILDFDLEAY
;
A
#
# COMPACT_ATOMS: atom_id res chain seq x y z
N MET A 1 -9.93 11.88 -9.44
CA MET A 1 -10.28 11.85 -7.99
C MET A 1 -10.67 13.23 -7.48
N ASP A 2 -11.61 13.31 -6.54
CA ASP A 2 -11.94 14.56 -5.86
C ASP A 2 -11.17 14.74 -4.53
N LYS A 3 -11.32 15.92 -3.91
CA LYS A 3 -10.63 16.24 -2.65
C LYS A 3 -11.10 15.42 -1.46
N ALA A 4 -12.36 14.97 -1.44
CA ALA A 4 -12.90 14.16 -0.36
C ALA A 4 -12.32 12.74 -0.44
N GLU A 5 -12.32 12.15 -1.61
CA GLU A 5 -11.75 10.84 -1.90
C GLU A 5 -10.26 10.75 -1.56
N LEU A 6 -9.47 11.75 -1.98
CA LEU A 6 -8.04 11.83 -1.61
C LEU A 6 -7.83 11.83 -0.09
N LYS A 7 -8.70 12.50 0.66
CA LYS A 7 -8.63 12.50 2.13
C LYS A 7 -8.99 11.15 2.73
N LYS A 8 -10.01 10.47 2.19
CA LYS A 8 -10.41 9.13 2.63
C LYS A 8 -9.29 8.12 2.39
N LEU A 9 -8.73 8.09 1.18
CA LEU A 9 -7.58 7.26 0.84
C LEU A 9 -6.38 7.54 1.75
N GLN A 10 -6.12 8.82 2.06
CA GLN A 10 -5.08 9.18 3.01
C GLN A 10 -5.36 8.62 4.40
N ALA A 11 -6.55 8.83 4.94
CA ALA A 11 -6.92 8.37 6.27
C ALA A 11 -6.89 6.83 6.39
N PHE A 12 -7.38 6.14 5.35
CA PHE A 12 -7.29 4.69 5.22
C PHE A 12 -5.83 4.23 5.28
N LEU A 13 -4.95 4.75 4.42
CA LEU A 13 -3.53 4.34 4.41
C LEU A 13 -2.80 4.69 5.72
N GLN A 14 -3.12 5.84 6.33
CA GLN A 14 -2.58 6.23 7.63
C GLN A 14 -2.97 5.22 8.74
N HIS A 15 -4.21 4.73 8.71
CA HIS A 15 -4.69 3.70 9.63
C HIS A 15 -4.05 2.35 9.33
N SER A 16 -4.20 1.84 8.11
CA SER A 16 -3.73 0.52 7.68
C SER A 16 -2.23 0.35 7.88
N LEU A 17 -1.41 1.33 7.47
CA LEU A 17 0.05 1.25 7.56
C LEU A 17 0.60 1.79 8.88
N GLY A 18 -0.24 2.39 9.73
CA GLY A 18 0.14 2.87 11.06
C GLY A 18 0.98 4.14 11.09
N ASN A 19 0.96 4.95 10.03
CA ASN A 19 1.78 6.17 9.95
C ASN A 19 0.96 7.41 9.54
N GLN A 20 0.83 8.37 10.47
CA GLN A 20 0.09 9.63 10.26
C GLN A 20 0.79 10.63 9.33
N GLY A 21 2.06 10.39 8.99
CA GLY A 21 2.83 11.20 8.05
C GLY A 21 2.53 10.90 6.58
N ILE A 22 1.73 9.88 6.28
CA ILE A 22 1.31 9.55 4.92
C ILE A 22 0.44 10.67 4.35
N LYS A 23 0.73 11.08 3.12
CA LYS A 23 -0.05 12.05 2.35
C LYS A 23 -0.44 11.49 0.99
N VAL A 24 -1.68 11.74 0.58
CA VAL A 24 -2.18 11.36 -0.74
C VAL A 24 -2.51 12.63 -1.52
N THR A 25 -1.95 12.75 -2.73
CA THR A 25 -2.12 13.92 -3.60
C THR A 25 -2.54 13.47 -5.00
N PRO A 26 -3.15 14.33 -5.83
CA PRO A 26 -3.44 13.99 -7.22
C PRO A 26 -2.18 13.50 -7.95
N GLY A 27 -2.35 12.50 -8.82
CA GLY A 27 -1.27 11.94 -9.62
C GLY A 27 -0.69 13.00 -10.56
N LYS A 28 0.65 13.04 -10.68
CA LYS A 28 1.33 14.01 -11.57
C LYS A 28 1.03 13.79 -13.06
N LYS A 29 0.76 12.55 -13.48
CA LYS A 29 0.55 12.18 -14.89
C LYS A 29 -0.93 12.08 -15.25
N ASN A 30 -1.73 11.57 -14.33
CA ASN A 30 -3.16 11.37 -14.47
C ASN A 30 -3.82 11.92 -13.20
N ALA A 31 -4.74 12.87 -13.36
CA ALA A 31 -5.45 13.50 -12.25
C ALA A 31 -6.50 12.56 -11.62
N ASP A 32 -6.82 11.46 -12.30
CA ASP A 32 -7.69 10.42 -11.78
C ASP A 32 -6.94 9.39 -10.93
N ASP A 33 -5.61 9.38 -10.98
CA ASP A 33 -4.76 8.61 -10.08
C ASP A 33 -4.32 9.45 -8.86
N ALA A 34 -3.65 8.82 -7.91
CA ALA A 34 -3.00 9.52 -6.81
C ALA A 34 -1.54 9.11 -6.59
N ASP A 35 -0.76 10.04 -6.04
CA ASP A 35 0.59 9.82 -5.56
C ASP A 35 0.59 9.75 -4.03
N VAL A 36 1.20 8.70 -3.47
CA VAL A 36 1.33 8.50 -2.02
C VAL A 36 2.72 8.90 -1.56
N HIS A 37 2.78 9.73 -0.53
CA HIS A 37 4.01 10.32 -0.02
C HIS A 37 4.20 10.03 1.47
N LEU A 38 5.45 9.93 1.89
CA LEU A 38 5.87 9.97 3.28
C LEU A 38 6.89 11.10 3.44
N GLY A 39 6.50 12.17 4.14
CA GLY A 39 7.25 13.43 4.11
C GLY A 39 7.26 14.04 2.70
N GLU A 40 8.44 14.35 2.18
CA GLU A 40 8.64 14.88 0.81
C GLU A 40 8.84 13.77 -0.24
N ARG A 41 8.99 12.52 0.18
CA ARG A 41 9.29 11.40 -0.71
C ARG A 41 7.99 10.74 -1.18
N LYS A 42 7.84 10.58 -2.51
CA LYS A 42 6.84 9.66 -3.08
C LYS A 42 7.24 8.22 -2.78
N ILE A 43 6.35 7.46 -2.16
CA ILE A 43 6.55 6.04 -1.82
C ILE A 43 5.75 5.11 -2.74
N GLY A 44 4.60 5.55 -3.24
CA GLY A 44 3.73 4.71 -4.05
C GLY A 44 2.77 5.51 -4.91
N ALA A 45 1.91 4.81 -5.62
CA ALA A 45 0.84 5.37 -6.44
C ALA A 45 -0.45 4.59 -6.21
N ILE A 46 -1.58 5.24 -6.46
CA ILE A 46 -2.91 4.65 -6.45
C ILE A 46 -3.46 4.81 -7.86
N VAL A 47 -3.83 3.69 -8.48
CA VAL A 47 -4.56 3.69 -9.76
C VAL A 47 -6.03 3.47 -9.44
N VAL A 48 -6.89 4.25 -10.09
CA VAL A 48 -8.34 4.08 -9.99
C VAL A 48 -8.82 3.17 -11.10
N ASP A 49 -9.64 2.21 -10.72
CA ASP A 49 -10.47 1.46 -11.64
C ASP A 49 -11.94 1.78 -11.33
N ASP A 50 -12.69 2.13 -12.36
CA ASP A 50 -14.10 2.53 -12.30
C ASP A 50 -14.89 1.80 -13.40
N GLU A 51 -14.55 0.52 -13.62
CA GLU A 51 -15.31 -0.36 -14.50
C GLU A 51 -16.66 -0.74 -13.87
N ASP A 52 -17.73 -0.56 -14.65
CA ASP A 52 -19.10 -0.99 -14.35
C ASP A 52 -19.77 -0.44 -13.07
N GLY A 53 -19.23 0.64 -12.49
CA GLY A 53 -19.79 1.31 -11.32
C GLY A 53 -19.33 0.75 -9.98
N ASP A 54 -18.40 -0.21 -9.99
CA ASP A 54 -17.70 -0.70 -8.81
C ASP A 54 -16.32 -0.03 -8.76
N ARG A 55 -16.24 1.11 -8.07
CA ARG A 55 -15.00 1.87 -8.00
C ARG A 55 -14.03 1.22 -7.01
N SER A 56 -12.80 1.04 -7.46
CA SER A 56 -11.73 0.44 -6.68
C SER A 56 -10.41 1.15 -6.89
N PHE A 57 -9.52 0.99 -5.91
CA PHE A 57 -8.25 1.68 -5.86
C PHE A 57 -7.14 0.67 -5.65
N ALA A 58 -6.20 0.62 -6.58
CA ALA A 58 -5.03 -0.23 -6.51
C ALA A 58 -3.82 0.58 -6.02
N PHE A 59 -3.43 0.39 -4.76
CA PHE A 59 -2.20 0.98 -4.24
C PHE A 59 -0.99 0.09 -4.53
N GLU A 60 0.05 0.69 -5.11
CA GLU A 60 1.33 0.03 -5.35
C GLU A 60 2.50 0.80 -4.74
N MET A 61 3.40 0.07 -4.06
CA MET A 61 4.65 0.60 -3.51
C MET A 61 5.82 -0.33 -3.78
N LYS A 62 6.91 0.24 -4.32
CA LYS A 62 8.17 -0.48 -4.50
C LYS A 62 8.96 -0.58 -3.20
N ILE A 63 9.50 -1.75 -2.92
CA ILE A 63 10.27 -2.09 -1.74
C ILE A 63 11.65 -2.59 -2.18
N PRO A 64 12.68 -1.73 -2.14
CA PRO A 64 13.99 -2.01 -2.72
C PRO A 64 14.88 -2.81 -1.75
N VAL A 65 14.33 -3.83 -1.10
CA VAL A 65 15.07 -4.71 -0.18
C VAL A 65 14.70 -6.17 -0.40
N GLY A 66 15.63 -7.07 -0.09
CA GLY A 66 15.39 -8.50 -0.21
C GLY A 66 14.60 -9.11 0.96
N ARG A 67 14.15 -10.36 0.76
CA ARG A 67 13.30 -11.10 1.71
C ARG A 67 13.75 -11.10 3.17
N PRO A 68 15.06 -11.23 3.51
CA PRO A 68 15.51 -11.37 4.90
C PRO A 68 15.25 -10.14 5.77
N VAL A 69 15.24 -8.94 5.16
CA VAL A 69 15.08 -7.66 5.89
C VAL A 69 13.74 -6.98 5.61
N LEU A 70 12.88 -7.60 4.79
CA LEU A 70 11.63 -7.02 4.31
C LEU A 70 10.70 -6.53 5.43
N GLN A 71 10.47 -7.33 6.47
CA GLN A 71 9.60 -6.94 7.59
C GLN A 71 10.17 -5.74 8.35
N GLU A 72 11.44 -5.83 8.74
CA GLU A 72 12.12 -4.78 9.50
C GLU A 72 12.16 -3.46 8.72
N TYR A 73 12.37 -3.54 7.40
CA TYR A 73 12.29 -2.38 6.52
C TYR A 73 10.92 -1.71 6.58
N LEU A 74 9.83 -2.47 6.47
CA LEU A 74 8.46 -1.92 6.52
C LEU A 74 8.13 -1.31 7.87
N ARG A 75 8.50 -1.99 8.98
CA ARG A 75 8.30 -1.47 10.33
C ARG A 75 9.03 -0.15 10.54
N ARG A 76 10.27 -0.04 10.10
CA ARG A 76 11.05 1.21 10.19
C ARG A 76 10.53 2.29 9.27
N LEU A 77 10.12 1.94 8.05
CA LEU A 77 9.60 2.90 7.08
C LEU A 77 8.32 3.56 7.60
N PHE A 78 7.42 2.79 8.20
CA PHE A 78 6.14 3.29 8.70
C PHE A 78 6.11 3.56 10.21
N GLU A 79 7.19 3.29 10.93
CA GLU A 79 7.25 3.37 12.40
C GLU A 79 6.15 2.54 13.10
N ALA A 80 5.82 1.39 12.50
CA ALA A 80 4.67 0.57 12.89
C ALA A 80 5.09 -0.87 13.22
N GLU A 81 5.34 -1.15 14.51
CA GLU A 81 5.75 -2.48 15.02
C GLU A 81 4.69 -3.57 14.85
N SER A 82 3.43 -3.19 14.67
CA SER A 82 2.31 -4.10 14.45
C SER A 82 2.30 -4.72 13.05
N LEU A 83 3.07 -4.17 12.10
CA LEU A 83 3.21 -4.73 10.76
C LEU A 83 3.91 -6.09 10.81
N LYS A 84 3.32 -7.08 10.13
CA LYS A 84 3.82 -8.45 10.06
C LYS A 84 3.70 -8.95 8.63
N ILE A 85 4.72 -9.70 8.19
CA ILE A 85 4.63 -10.42 6.92
C ILE A 85 4.34 -11.91 7.17
N VAL A 86 3.31 -12.43 6.52
CA VAL A 86 2.85 -13.81 6.70
C VAL A 86 3.13 -14.62 5.42
N PRO A 87 3.73 -15.82 5.51
CA PRO A 87 3.95 -16.68 4.35
C PRO A 87 2.66 -17.14 3.68
N ARG A 88 2.62 -17.13 2.34
CA ARG A 88 1.47 -17.59 1.54
C ARG A 88 1.55 -19.07 1.18
N GLY A 89 1.49 -19.93 2.20
CA GLY A 89 1.58 -21.37 2.03
C GLY A 89 2.91 -21.79 1.40
N LYS A 90 2.88 -22.46 0.23
CA LYS A 90 4.09 -22.92 -0.50
C LYS A 90 4.67 -21.88 -1.47
N LYS A 91 4.06 -20.70 -1.59
CA LYS A 91 4.56 -19.63 -2.46
C LYS A 91 5.69 -18.90 -1.76
N ASN A 92 6.90 -19.01 -2.28
CA ASN A 92 8.08 -18.34 -1.72
C ASN A 92 8.30 -16.95 -2.31
N ASP A 93 7.65 -16.64 -3.43
CA ASP A 93 7.75 -15.38 -4.17
C ASP A 93 6.86 -14.26 -3.62
N SER A 94 5.94 -14.58 -2.71
CA SER A 94 5.01 -13.60 -2.13
C SER A 94 4.70 -13.85 -0.66
N VAL A 95 4.32 -12.78 0.01
CA VAL A 95 3.86 -12.77 1.41
C VAL A 95 2.64 -11.88 1.54
N GLU A 96 1.89 -12.05 2.61
CA GLU A 96 0.80 -11.14 3.01
C GLU A 96 1.38 -10.11 3.95
N LEU A 97 0.97 -8.86 3.81
CA LEU A 97 1.23 -7.81 4.79
C LEU A 97 -0.01 -7.65 5.66
N ASN A 98 0.20 -7.76 6.97
CA ASN A 98 -0.86 -7.60 7.96
C ASN A 98 -0.49 -6.50 8.97
N ASN A 99 -1.49 -5.82 9.51
CA ASN A 99 -1.36 -4.99 10.70
C ASN A 99 -2.17 -5.62 11.84
N GLY A 100 -1.49 -6.19 12.82
CA GLY A 100 -2.16 -7.02 13.83
C GLY A 100 -2.77 -8.28 13.20
N GLU A 101 -4.09 -8.39 13.22
CA GLU A 101 -4.87 -9.49 12.60
C GLU A 101 -5.47 -9.10 11.23
N GLU A 102 -5.39 -7.82 10.86
CA GLU A 102 -5.96 -7.30 9.62
C GLU A 102 -5.03 -7.55 8.43
N PHE A 103 -5.57 -8.13 7.35
CA PHE A 103 -4.87 -8.26 6.08
C PHE A 103 -4.91 -6.94 5.30
N LEU A 104 -3.75 -6.47 4.85
CA LEU A 104 -3.64 -5.20 4.10
C LEU A 104 -3.42 -5.43 2.60
N GLY A 105 -2.64 -6.45 2.23
CA GLY A 105 -2.24 -6.64 0.85
C GLY A 105 -1.18 -7.70 0.65
N VAL A 106 -0.76 -7.86 -0.61
CA VAL A 106 0.25 -8.85 -1.01
C VAL A 106 1.56 -8.15 -1.36
N ILE A 107 2.67 -8.68 -0.88
CA ILE A 107 4.01 -8.26 -1.27
C ILE A 107 4.62 -9.36 -2.15
N SER A 108 4.90 -9.05 -3.41
CA SER A 108 5.41 -10.00 -4.41
C SER A 108 6.81 -9.61 -4.87
N ALA A 109 7.69 -10.60 -5.06
CA ALA A 109 9.05 -10.39 -5.56
C ALA A 109 9.02 -9.87 -7.00
N ASP A 110 9.81 -8.85 -7.29
CA ASP A 110 9.92 -8.31 -8.66
C ASP A 110 10.81 -9.19 -9.56
N ASP A 111 11.64 -10.05 -8.98
CA ASP A 111 12.62 -10.85 -9.68
C ASP A 111 12.89 -12.21 -8.99
N ALA A 112 13.46 -13.16 -9.74
CA ALA A 112 13.73 -14.51 -9.24
C ALA A 112 14.79 -14.58 -8.12
N LYS A 113 15.67 -13.58 -8.01
CA LYS A 113 16.65 -13.45 -6.91
C LYS A 113 16.03 -12.81 -5.67
N GLN A 114 14.79 -12.35 -5.75
CA GLN A 114 14.06 -11.75 -4.65
C GLN A 114 14.77 -10.53 -4.06
N SER A 115 15.34 -9.71 -4.95
CA SER A 115 16.16 -8.56 -4.56
C SER A 115 15.34 -7.30 -4.28
N SER A 116 14.16 -7.19 -4.89
CA SER A 116 13.14 -6.20 -4.57
C SER A 116 11.74 -6.80 -4.62
N TYR A 117 10.80 -6.06 -4.05
CA TYR A 117 9.40 -6.44 -3.94
C TYR A 117 8.47 -5.27 -4.30
N THR A 118 7.22 -5.61 -4.61
CA THR A 118 6.12 -4.66 -4.71
C THR A 118 5.02 -5.03 -3.73
N LEU A 119 4.60 -4.08 -2.90
CA LEU A 119 3.35 -4.17 -2.14
C LEU A 119 2.20 -3.74 -3.05
N GLN A 120 1.17 -4.57 -3.13
CA GLN A 120 -0.10 -4.29 -3.79
C GLN A 120 -1.22 -4.41 -2.77
N MET A 121 -2.02 -3.36 -2.63
CA MET A 121 -3.23 -3.33 -1.79
C MET A 121 -4.42 -2.98 -2.69
N ALA A 122 -5.49 -3.75 -2.57
CA ALA A 122 -6.79 -3.42 -3.17
C ALA A 122 -7.64 -2.73 -2.12
N ILE A 123 -8.19 -1.58 -2.46
CA ILE A 123 -9.04 -0.77 -1.57
C ILE A 123 -10.36 -0.58 -2.31
N LEU A 124 -11.46 -0.94 -1.68
CA LEU A 124 -12.80 -0.86 -2.25
C LEU A 124 -13.52 0.35 -1.65
N ASP A 125 -14.56 0.84 -2.35
CA ASP A 125 -15.33 2.01 -1.88
C ASP A 125 -15.86 1.85 -0.45
N PHE A 126 -16.29 0.64 -0.06
CA PHE A 126 -16.80 0.38 1.29
C PHE A 126 -15.70 0.47 2.36
N ASP A 127 -14.43 0.19 2.02
CA ASP A 127 -13.30 0.34 2.95
C ASP A 127 -13.10 1.82 3.32
N LEU A 128 -13.52 2.73 2.43
CA LEU A 128 -13.42 4.18 2.58
C LEU A 128 -14.64 4.82 3.26
N GLU A 129 -15.71 4.08 3.50
CA GLU A 129 -16.92 4.62 4.16
C GLU A 129 -16.67 5.02 5.61
N ALA A 130 -15.70 4.37 6.27
CA ALA A 130 -15.32 4.64 7.65
C ALA A 130 -14.45 5.90 7.85
N TYR A 131 -14.08 6.59 6.77
CA TYR A 131 -13.13 7.71 6.74
C TYR A 131 -13.70 8.96 6.05
#